data_AF-A0A0A7KJZ3-F1
#
_entry.id   AF-A0A0A7KJZ3-F1
#
_cell.length_a   1.000
_cell.length_b   1.000
_cell.length_c   1.000
_cell.angle_alpha   90.00
_cell.angle_beta   90.00
_cell.angle_gamma   90.00
#
_symmetry.space_group_name_H-M   'P 1'
#
loop_
_entity.id
_entity.type
_entity.pdbx_description
1 polymer ?
#
loop_
_entity_poly.entity_id
_entity_poly.type
_entity_poly.pdbx_seq_one_letter_code
_entity_poly.pdbx_strand_id
1 'polypeptide(L)'
;MYAQGRAVLPHPDLDALMAEAQALSAAGPVPRPLTEDGRFKLVDEIMDCRAVVDQPTHALLALAVASRAVDRLYAVNGWWEVKRERWPADLAVKNPEVAQELNAVLVASEPDSRQAALETLVTRLTGDLTYRDGGSEPEAVP
;
A
#
# COMPACT_ATOMS: atom_id res chain seq x y z
N MET A 1 21.46 9.82 -1.39
CA MET A 1 22.80 10.26 -0.96
C MET A 1 22.79 11.73 -0.51
N TYR A 2 22.06 12.64 -1.16
CA TYR A 2 21.99 14.06 -0.73
C TYR A 2 21.08 14.33 0.49
N ALA A 3 19.90 13.72 0.59
CA ALA A 3 18.95 14.00 1.67
C ALA A 3 19.42 13.56 3.08
N GLN A 4 20.28 12.54 3.17
CA GLN A 4 20.77 11.98 4.45
C GLN A 4 22.30 11.91 4.53
N GLY A 5 23.00 12.39 3.48
CA GLY A 5 24.45 12.42 3.44
C GLY A 5 25.00 13.66 4.13
N ARG A 6 26.32 13.67 4.34
CA ARG A 6 27.06 14.83 4.82
C ARG A 6 28.12 15.19 3.79
N ALA A 7 28.22 16.48 3.45
CA ALA A 7 29.30 16.99 2.63
C ALA A 7 30.66 16.71 3.31
N VAL A 8 31.57 16.02 2.59
CA VAL A 8 32.93 15.75 3.06
C VAL A 8 33.92 16.79 2.55
N LEU A 9 33.62 17.42 1.42
CA LEU A 9 34.38 18.52 0.83
C LEU A 9 33.45 19.73 0.62
N PRO A 10 33.91 20.95 0.90
CA PRO A 10 33.10 22.15 0.70
C PRO A 10 32.88 22.41 -0.80
N HIS A 11 31.62 22.60 -1.18
CA HIS A 11 31.22 22.94 -2.56
C HIS A 11 30.08 23.97 -2.49
N PRO A 12 30.18 25.10 -3.23
CA PRO A 12 29.29 26.25 -3.06
C PRO A 12 27.80 25.94 -3.27
N ASP A 13 27.47 25.02 -4.18
CA ASP A 13 26.08 24.67 -4.49
C ASP A 13 25.55 23.46 -3.69
N LEU A 14 26.40 22.79 -2.92
CA LEU A 14 26.05 21.51 -2.32
C LEU A 14 25.08 21.67 -1.15
N ASP A 15 25.22 22.74 -0.36
CA ASP A 15 24.32 23.00 0.77
C ASP A 15 22.89 23.26 0.29
N ALA A 16 22.72 24.02 -0.80
CA ALA A 16 21.42 24.27 -1.41
C ALA A 16 20.78 22.99 -1.94
N LEU A 17 21.53 22.15 -2.66
CA LEU A 17 21.05 20.86 -3.16
C LEU A 17 20.71 19.88 -2.02
N MET A 18 21.48 19.88 -0.94
CA MET A 18 21.18 19.06 0.24
C MET A 18 19.91 19.52 0.94
N ALA A 19 19.72 20.84 1.10
CA ALA A 19 18.50 21.40 1.70
C ALA A 19 17.26 21.08 0.85
N GLU A 20 17.35 21.22 -0.48
CA GLU A 20 16.28 20.84 -1.40
C GLU A 20 15.98 19.33 -1.31
N ALA A 21 17.00 18.48 -1.33
CA ALA A 21 16.83 17.04 -1.22
C ALA A 21 16.21 16.62 0.12
N GLN A 22 16.56 17.29 1.21
CA GLN A 22 15.96 17.08 2.54
C GLN A 22 14.49 17.50 2.55
N ALA A 23 14.17 18.67 1.98
CA ALA A 23 12.81 19.15 1.87
C ALA A 23 11.93 18.19 1.05
N LEU A 24 12.42 17.74 -0.10
CA LEU A 24 11.74 16.74 -0.94
C LEU A 24 11.59 15.40 -0.22
N SER A 25 12.63 14.94 0.47
CA SER A 25 12.58 13.70 1.25
C SER A 25 11.56 13.78 2.38
N ALA A 26 11.44 14.93 3.05
CA ALA A 26 10.47 15.14 4.12
C ALA A 26 9.03 15.27 3.58
N ALA A 27 8.86 15.89 2.41
CA ALA A 27 7.56 16.05 1.77
C ALA A 27 6.97 14.74 1.26
N GLY A 28 7.82 13.79 0.86
CA GLY A 28 7.36 12.53 0.24
C GLY A 28 7.07 12.68 -1.26
N PRO A 29 6.85 11.57 -1.97
CA PRO A 29 6.39 11.61 -3.36
C PRO A 29 4.98 12.19 -3.48
N VAL A 30 4.64 12.68 -4.68
CA VAL A 30 3.27 13.13 -4.99
C VAL A 30 2.28 11.98 -4.76
N PRO A 31 1.24 12.17 -3.91
CA PRO A 31 0.21 11.17 -3.70
C PRO A 31 -0.48 10.77 -5.01
N ARG A 32 -0.71 9.47 -5.19
CA ARG A 32 -1.42 8.89 -6.34
C ARG A 32 -2.73 8.27 -5.85
N PRO A 33 -3.88 8.95 -6.06
CA PRO A 33 -5.18 8.43 -5.66
C PRO A 33 -5.47 7.05 -6.27
N LEU A 34 -6.24 6.25 -5.54
CA LEU A 34 -6.71 4.97 -6.06
C LEU A 34 -7.69 5.21 -7.21
N THR A 35 -7.42 4.62 -8.37
CA THR A 35 -8.32 4.66 -9.53
C THR A 35 -9.50 3.72 -9.32
N GLU A 36 -10.61 3.94 -10.03
CA GLU A 36 -11.77 3.02 -10.00
C GLU A 36 -11.39 1.59 -10.46
N ASP A 37 -10.55 1.45 -11.49
CA ASP A 37 -10.00 0.15 -11.90
C ASP A 37 -9.14 -0.48 -10.78
N GLY A 38 -8.32 0.31 -10.11
CA GLY A 38 -7.50 -0.16 -8.99
C GLY A 38 -8.35 -0.60 -7.79
N ARG A 39 -9.44 0.11 -7.51
CA ARG A 39 -10.46 -0.24 -6.52
C ARG A 39 -11.16 -1.55 -6.92
N PHE A 40 -11.65 -1.64 -8.14
CA PHE A 40 -12.31 -2.83 -8.67
C PHE A 40 -11.43 -4.07 -8.52
N LYS A 41 -10.18 -4.03 -8.99
CA LYS A 41 -9.23 -5.15 -8.89
C LYS A 41 -8.98 -5.59 -7.45
N LEU A 42 -8.88 -4.65 -6.51
CA LEU A 42 -8.73 -5.00 -5.09
C LEU A 42 -9.97 -5.69 -4.54
N VAL A 43 -11.18 -5.19 -4.88
CA VAL A 43 -12.43 -5.80 -4.44
C VAL A 43 -12.63 -7.19 -5.05
N ASP A 44 -12.29 -7.36 -6.33
CA ASP A 44 -12.34 -8.63 -7.04
C ASP A 44 -11.41 -9.67 -6.39
N GLU A 45 -10.16 -9.30 -6.13
CA GLU A 45 -9.19 -10.14 -5.42
C GLU A 45 -9.65 -10.53 -4.00
N ILE A 46 -10.41 -9.67 -3.31
CA ILE A 46 -11.03 -10.00 -2.02
C ILE A 46 -12.12 -11.06 -2.19
N MET A 47 -12.95 -10.96 -3.22
CA MET A 47 -13.99 -11.96 -3.49
C MET A 47 -13.37 -13.32 -3.83
N ASP A 48 -12.28 -13.33 -4.58
CA ASP A 48 -11.51 -14.55 -4.85
C ASP A 48 -10.98 -15.17 -3.55
N CYS A 49 -10.43 -14.37 -2.65
CA CYS A 49 -9.97 -14.86 -1.34
C CYS A 49 -11.12 -15.47 -0.52
N ARG A 50 -12.29 -14.82 -0.50
CA ARG A 50 -13.50 -15.36 0.16
C ARG A 50 -13.92 -16.71 -0.41
N ALA A 51 -13.91 -16.83 -1.73
CA ALA A 51 -14.34 -18.06 -2.42
C ALA A 51 -13.44 -19.26 -2.10
N VAL A 52 -12.20 -19.01 -1.68
CA VAL A 52 -11.24 -20.06 -1.34
C VAL A 52 -10.90 -20.13 0.15
N VAL A 53 -11.65 -19.47 1.04
CA VAL A 53 -11.28 -19.30 2.46
C VAL A 53 -10.92 -20.62 3.16
N ASP A 54 -11.66 -21.70 2.89
CA ASP A 54 -11.42 -23.03 3.46
C ASP A 54 -10.35 -23.86 2.72
N GLN A 55 -9.73 -23.30 1.69
CA GLN A 55 -8.74 -23.97 0.87
C GLN A 55 -7.31 -23.62 1.33
N PRO A 56 -6.34 -24.55 1.18
CA PRO A 56 -4.94 -24.28 1.54
C PRO A 56 -4.33 -23.09 0.80
N THR A 57 -4.85 -22.76 -0.39
CA THR A 57 -4.40 -21.63 -1.22
C THR A 57 -4.80 -20.26 -0.65
N HIS A 58 -5.76 -20.20 0.28
CA HIS A 58 -6.24 -18.93 0.84
C HIS A 58 -5.12 -18.07 1.43
N ALA A 59 -4.23 -18.67 2.23
CA ALA A 59 -3.14 -17.93 2.88
C ALA A 59 -2.22 -17.26 1.84
N LEU A 60 -1.91 -17.96 0.74
CA LEU A 60 -1.06 -17.44 -0.32
C LEU A 60 -1.72 -16.25 -1.03
N LEU A 61 -3.01 -16.37 -1.37
CA LEU A 61 -3.76 -15.30 -2.03
C LEU A 61 -3.91 -14.10 -1.10
N ALA A 62 -4.34 -14.30 0.15
CA ALA A 62 -4.51 -13.23 1.12
C ALA A 62 -3.23 -12.41 1.33
N LEU A 63 -2.07 -13.07 1.41
CA LEU A 63 -0.77 -12.39 1.52
C LEU A 63 -0.39 -11.61 0.24
N ALA A 64 -0.71 -12.15 -0.93
CA ALA A 64 -0.49 -11.45 -2.19
C ALA A 64 -1.36 -10.18 -2.30
N VAL A 65 -2.63 -10.27 -1.93
CA VAL A 65 -3.57 -9.14 -1.92
C VAL A 65 -3.13 -8.10 -0.89
N ALA A 66 -2.78 -8.52 0.33
CA ALA A 66 -2.25 -7.63 1.36
C ALA A 66 -1.00 -6.89 0.89
N SER A 67 -0.08 -7.56 0.19
CA SER A 67 1.10 -6.90 -0.38
C SER A 67 0.71 -5.79 -1.34
N ARG A 68 -0.21 -6.04 -2.28
CA ARG A 68 -0.65 -5.02 -3.25
C ARG A 68 -1.43 -3.89 -2.58
N ALA A 69 -2.19 -4.20 -1.53
CA ALA A 69 -2.90 -3.21 -0.74
C ALA A 69 -1.90 -2.25 -0.06
N VAL A 70 -0.87 -2.78 0.60
CA VAL A 70 0.16 -1.95 1.24
C VAL A 70 0.92 -1.11 0.21
N ASP A 71 1.31 -1.68 -0.94
CA ASP A 71 1.94 -0.92 -2.04
C ASP A 71 1.07 0.28 -2.47
N ARG A 72 -0.23 0.05 -2.68
CA ARG A 72 -1.19 1.11 -3.03
C ARG A 72 -1.39 2.13 -1.92
N LEU A 73 -1.35 1.72 -0.66
CA LEU A 73 -1.45 2.61 0.48
C LEU A 73 -0.29 3.60 0.54
N TYR A 74 0.94 3.15 0.30
CA TYR A 74 2.10 4.05 0.22
C TYR A 74 1.92 5.08 -0.90
N ALA A 75 1.43 4.64 -2.06
CA ALA A 75 1.16 5.53 -3.19
C ALA A 75 0.07 6.56 -2.88
N VAL A 76 -1.06 6.15 -2.30
CA VAL A 76 -2.19 7.03 -1.95
C VAL A 76 -1.81 8.06 -0.91
N ASN A 77 -0.90 7.73 0.02
CA ASN A 77 -0.48 8.64 1.08
C ASN A 77 0.79 9.44 0.75
N GLY A 78 1.38 9.26 -0.43
CA GLY A 78 2.63 9.94 -0.79
C GLY A 78 3.79 9.58 0.13
N TRP A 79 3.90 8.30 0.51
CA TRP A 79 5.01 7.81 1.32
C TRP A 79 6.11 7.21 0.44
N TRP A 80 7.37 7.43 0.82
CA TRP A 80 8.49 6.72 0.20
C TRP A 80 8.35 5.23 0.41
N GLU A 81 8.43 4.47 -0.68
CA GLU A 81 8.44 3.02 -0.63
C GLU A 81 9.64 2.53 0.17
N VAL A 82 9.38 1.60 1.09
CA VAL A 82 10.39 0.85 1.82
C VAL A 82 10.28 -0.62 1.45
N LYS A 83 11.34 -1.39 1.72
CA LYS A 83 11.32 -2.83 1.49
C LYS A 83 10.24 -3.50 2.35
N ARG A 84 9.64 -4.58 1.84
CA ARG A 84 8.50 -5.27 2.47
C ARG A 84 8.77 -5.73 3.89
N GLU A 85 10.00 -6.14 4.18
CA GLU A 85 10.40 -6.58 5.52
C GLU A 85 10.38 -5.45 6.56
N ARG A 86 10.32 -4.19 6.10
CA ARG A 86 10.24 -3.00 6.94
C ARG A 86 8.83 -2.45 7.09
N TRP A 87 7.86 -2.93 6.30
CA TRP A 87 6.49 -2.41 6.35
C TRP A 87 5.86 -2.44 7.74
N PRO A 88 5.92 -3.53 8.53
CA PRO A 88 5.28 -3.53 9.85
C PRO A 88 5.83 -2.43 10.77
N ALA A 89 7.16 -2.22 10.76
CA ALA A 89 7.80 -1.21 11.60
C ALA A 89 7.57 0.22 11.09
N ASP A 90 7.64 0.43 9.78
CA ASP A 90 7.42 1.76 9.18
C ASP A 90 5.95 2.20 9.29
N LEU A 91 5.01 1.29 9.03
CA LEU A 91 3.59 1.52 9.22
C LEU A 91 3.25 1.75 10.69
N ALA A 92 3.91 1.08 11.65
CA ALA A 92 3.66 1.34 13.07
C ALA A 92 3.95 2.79 13.48
N VAL A 93 4.82 3.50 12.75
CA VAL A 93 5.09 4.92 12.96
C VAL A 93 4.13 5.80 12.18
N LYS A 94 3.86 5.47 10.90
CA LYS A 94 3.04 6.30 10.00
C LYS A 94 1.54 6.15 10.20
N ASN A 95 1.09 4.92 10.40
CA ASN A 95 -0.30 4.54 10.57
C ASN A 95 -0.42 3.23 11.40
N PRO A 96 -0.53 3.35 12.74
CA PRO A 96 -0.57 2.20 13.64
C PRO A 96 -1.75 1.25 13.37
N GLU A 97 -2.89 1.76 12.91
CA GLU A 97 -4.08 0.96 12.62
C GLU A 97 -3.81 0.01 11.45
N VAL A 98 -3.25 0.54 10.36
CA VAL A 98 -2.85 -0.28 9.20
C VAL A 98 -1.77 -1.29 9.59
N ALA A 99 -0.82 -0.91 10.45
CA ALA A 99 0.19 -1.84 10.92
C ALA A 99 -0.44 -3.02 11.70
N GLN A 100 -1.45 -2.76 12.53
CA GLN A 100 -2.19 -3.80 13.23
C GLN A 100 -2.95 -4.72 12.25
N GLU A 101 -3.65 -4.14 11.28
CA GLU A 101 -4.40 -4.87 10.26
C GLU A 101 -3.46 -5.76 9.42
N LEU A 102 -2.32 -5.22 8.94
CA LEU A 102 -1.31 -6.00 8.23
C LEU A 102 -0.77 -7.15 9.10
N ASN A 103 -0.40 -6.87 10.35
CA ASN A 103 0.10 -7.90 11.25
C ASN A 103 -0.95 -9.00 11.48
N ALA A 104 -2.22 -8.64 11.62
CA ALA A 104 -3.31 -9.61 11.77
C ALA A 104 -3.41 -10.54 10.54
N VAL A 105 -3.25 -10.03 9.31
CA VAL A 105 -3.18 -10.88 8.09
C VAL A 105 -1.97 -11.83 8.14
N LEU A 106 -0.80 -11.31 8.54
CA LEU A 106 0.45 -12.07 8.54
C LEU A 106 0.46 -13.23 9.56
N VAL A 107 -0.14 -13.04 10.73
CA VAL A 107 0.00 -13.97 11.86
C VAL A 107 -1.23 -14.82 12.14
N ALA A 108 -2.38 -14.52 11.52
CA ALA A 108 -3.61 -15.28 11.75
C ALA A 108 -3.43 -16.77 11.42
N SER A 109 -3.74 -17.63 12.39
CA SER A 109 -3.79 -19.08 12.19
C SER A 109 -5.04 -19.49 11.43
N GLU A 110 -6.18 -18.91 11.80
CA GLU A 110 -7.49 -19.24 11.22
C GLU A 110 -7.72 -18.50 9.89
N PRO A 111 -8.22 -19.19 8.85
CA PRO A 111 -8.55 -18.55 7.58
C PRO A 111 -9.54 -17.39 7.71
N ASP A 112 -10.62 -17.54 8.48
CA ASP A 112 -11.63 -16.49 8.66
C ASP A 112 -11.04 -15.23 9.30
N SER A 113 -10.19 -15.40 10.32
CA SER A 113 -9.49 -14.28 10.96
C SER A 113 -8.57 -13.54 9.98
N ARG A 114 -7.88 -14.30 9.11
CA ARG A 114 -7.02 -13.72 8.08
C ARG A 114 -7.84 -12.95 7.04
N GLN A 115 -8.96 -13.51 6.61
CA GLN A 115 -9.87 -12.89 5.65
C GLN A 115 -10.47 -11.60 6.23
N ALA A 116 -10.94 -11.60 7.47
CA ALA A 116 -11.48 -10.41 8.12
C ALA A 116 -10.43 -9.30 8.28
N ALA A 117 -9.19 -9.65 8.64
CA ALA A 117 -8.09 -8.70 8.71
C ALA A 117 -7.75 -8.11 7.33
N LEU A 118 -7.75 -8.95 6.29
CA LEU A 118 -7.49 -8.53 4.91
C LEU A 118 -8.57 -7.56 4.40
N GLU A 119 -9.83 -7.86 4.68
CA GLU A 119 -10.97 -7.01 4.33
C GLU A 119 -10.89 -5.65 5.02
N THR A 120 -10.51 -5.63 6.29
CA THR A 120 -10.33 -4.38 7.04
C THR A 120 -9.23 -3.53 6.39
N LEU A 121 -8.08 -4.14 6.09
CA LEU A 121 -6.95 -3.48 5.42
C LEU A 121 -7.35 -2.91 4.05
N VAL A 122 -8.05 -3.67 3.22
CA VAL A 122 -8.48 -3.22 1.89
C VAL A 122 -9.59 -2.16 1.97
N THR A 123 -10.46 -2.22 2.97
CA THR A 123 -11.51 -1.21 3.19
C THR A 123 -10.91 0.16 3.48
N ARG A 124 -9.73 0.25 4.14
CA ARG A 124 -9.03 1.53 4.32
C ARG A 124 -8.69 2.24 3.02
N LEU A 125 -8.45 1.48 1.95
CA LEU A 125 -8.12 2.01 0.62
C LEU A 125 -9.35 2.28 -0.23
N THR A 126 -10.34 1.38 -0.14
CA THR A 126 -11.48 1.33 -1.05
C THR A 126 -12.73 2.02 -0.50
N GLY A 127 -12.74 2.33 0.80
CA GLY A 127 -13.88 2.86 1.55
C GLY A 127 -14.93 1.80 1.88
N ASP A 128 -15.25 0.94 0.90
CA ASP A 128 -16.16 -0.18 1.03
C ASP A 128 -15.75 -1.33 0.08
N LEU A 129 -16.30 -2.52 0.33
CA LEU A 129 -16.10 -3.71 -0.51
C LEU A 129 -17.27 -3.97 -1.47
N THR A 130 -18.03 -2.94 -1.81
CA THR A 130 -19.14 -3.06 -2.75
C THR A 130 -18.58 -3.33 -4.14
N TYR A 131 -18.94 -4.47 -4.71
CA TYR A 131 -18.62 -4.77 -6.10
C TYR A 131 -19.35 -3.78 -7.01
N ARG A 132 -18.60 -3.09 -7.86
CA ARG A 132 -19.12 -2.20 -8.91
C ARG A 132 -18.32 -2.56 -10.14
N ASP A 133 -18.97 -2.98 -11.22
CA ASP A 133 -18.27 -3.21 -12.48
C ASP A 133 -17.44 -1.97 -12.80
N GLY A 134 -16.13 -2.17 -12.96
CA GLY A 134 -15.19 -1.09 -13.24
C GLY A 134 -15.64 -0.40 -14.51
N GLY A 135 -16.34 0.73 -14.37
CA GLY A 135 -16.92 1.45 -15.48
C GLY A 135 -15.84 1.70 -16.52
N SER A 136 -15.93 1.02 -17.66
CA SER A 136 -15.14 1.39 -18.81
C SER A 136 -15.77 2.66 -19.36
N GLU A 137 -14.99 3.74 -19.46
CA GLU A 137 -15.37 4.80 -20.38
C GLU A 137 -15.47 4.15 -21.77
N PRO A 138 -16.62 4.23 -22.47
CA PRO A 138 -16.74 3.66 -23.80
C PRO A 138 -15.75 4.37 -24.72
N GLU A 139 -14.76 3.61 -25.20
CA GLU A 139 -13.81 4.08 -26.20
C GLU A 139 -14.56 4.27 -27.53
N ALA A 140 -14.52 5.49 -28.07
CA ALA A 140 -15.13 5.76 -29.37
C ALA A 140 -14.32 5.04 -30.45
N VAL A 141 -14.90 3.99 -31.04
CA VAL A 141 -14.31 3.25 -32.16
C VAL A 141 -14.40 4.13 -33.43
N PRO A 142 -13.32 4.24 -34.24
CA PRO A 142 -13.31 5.02 -35.49
C PRO A 142 -14.30 4.51 -36.55
#